data_AF-G9ENT6-F1
#
_entry.id   AF-G9ENT6-F1
#
_cell.length_a   1.000
_cell.length_b   1.000
_cell.length_c   1.000
_cell.angle_alpha   90.00
_cell.angle_beta   90.00
_cell.angle_gamma   90.00
#
_symmetry.space_group_name_H-M   'P 1'
#
loop_
_entity.id
_entity.type
_entity.pdbx_description
1 polymer ?
#
loop_
_entity_poly.entity_id
_entity_poly.type
_entity_poly.pdbx_seq_one_letter_code
_entity_poly.pdbx_strand_id
1 'polypeptide(L)'
;MTYYIKKREGSLAEIIEEIKAIPQEETDLCLNANIRFAELSEILIQLPSSIGSLDISFNRLNELSAENLILLYRHSTNYNDPQSML
;
A
#
# COMPACT_ATOMS: atom_id res chain seq x y z
N MET A 1 -12.52 4.16 9.49
CA MET A 1 -13.43 3.70 8.42
C MET A 1 -12.55 2.98 7.41
N THR A 2 -13.06 2.02 6.65
CA THR A 2 -12.25 1.29 5.65
C THR A 2 -12.60 1.75 4.26
N TYR A 3 -11.60 2.28 3.55
CA TYR A 3 -11.70 2.61 2.13
C TYR A 3 -11.36 1.38 1.28
N TYR A 4 -12.20 1.10 0.29
CA TYR A 4 -12.02 -0.03 -0.62
C TYR A 4 -11.75 0.49 -2.02
N ILE A 5 -10.57 0.18 -2.56
CA ILE A 5 -10.32 0.35 -4.00
C ILE A 5 -10.96 -0.85 -4.69
N LYS A 6 -12.13 -0.61 -5.29
CA LYS A 6 -12.87 -1.66 -5.99
C LYS A 6 -12.27 -1.81 -7.39
N LYS A 7 -11.61 -2.92 -7.74
CA LYS A 7 -11.39 -3.18 -9.16
C LYS A 7 -11.20 -4.64 -9.57
N ARG A 8 -11.48 -4.89 -10.84
CA ARG A 8 -11.00 -6.08 -11.57
C ARG A 8 -10.21 -5.76 -12.84
N GLU A 9 -10.22 -4.53 -13.37
CA GLU A 9 -9.55 -4.18 -14.65
C GLU A 9 -9.03 -2.74 -14.71
N GLY A 10 -8.19 -2.30 -13.76
CA GLY A 10 -7.54 -0.98 -13.82
C GLY A 10 -6.06 -1.04 -14.19
N SER A 11 -5.59 -0.04 -14.91
CA SER A 11 -4.17 0.27 -15.04
C SER A 11 -3.62 0.83 -13.73
N LEU A 12 -2.30 0.69 -13.52
CA LEU A 12 -1.60 1.27 -12.37
C LEU A 12 -1.88 2.76 -12.17
N ALA A 13 -1.92 3.53 -13.26
CA ALA A 13 -2.19 4.97 -13.20
C ALA A 13 -3.55 5.28 -12.57
N GLU A 14 -4.59 4.51 -12.89
CA GLU A 14 -5.91 4.71 -12.29
C GLU A 14 -5.91 4.35 -10.81
N ILE A 15 -5.21 3.29 -10.41
CA ILE A 15 -5.08 2.90 -9.00
C ILE A 15 -4.36 4.00 -8.22
N ILE A 16 -3.30 4.60 -8.77
CA ILE A 16 -2.57 5.70 -8.15
C ILE A 16 -3.45 6.93 -7.98
N GLU A 17 -4.23 7.30 -8.98
CA GLU A 17 -5.15 8.46 -8.86
C GLU A 17 -6.25 8.21 -7.84
N GLU A 18 -6.75 6.98 -7.73
CA GLU A 18 -7.72 6.60 -6.69
C GLU A 18 -7.10 6.67 -5.29
N ILE A 19 -5.85 6.20 -5.13
CA ILE A 19 -5.09 6.32 -3.87
C ILE A 19 -4.92 7.78 -3.44
N LYS A 20 -4.56 8.66 -4.36
CA LYS A 20 -4.40 10.10 -4.09
C LYS A 20 -5.72 10.78 -3.71
N ALA A 21 -6.84 10.24 -4.18
CA ALA A 21 -8.18 10.75 -3.91
C ALA A 21 -8.78 10.23 -2.59
N ILE A 22 -8.08 9.35 -1.86
CA ILE A 22 -8.55 8.84 -0.57
C ILE A 22 -8.71 10.02 0.41
N PRO A 23 -9.86 10.15 1.10
CA PRO A 23 -10.08 11.19 2.10
C PRO A 23 -9.07 11.11 3.25
N GLN A 24 -8.67 12.27 3.80
CA GLN A 24 -7.69 12.36 4.89
C GLN A 24 -8.16 11.68 6.19
N GLU A 25 -9.47 11.48 6.34
CA GLU A 25 -10.08 10.84 7.50
C GLU A 25 -9.99 9.30 7.45
N GLU A 26 -9.63 8.73 6.30
CA GLU A 26 -9.45 7.29 6.15
C GLU A 26 -8.12 6.85 6.75
N THR A 27 -8.19 5.78 7.53
CA THR A 27 -7.06 5.18 8.26
C THR A 27 -6.75 3.77 7.78
N ASP A 28 -7.72 3.12 7.14
CA ASP A 28 -7.66 1.73 6.71
C ASP A 28 -7.94 1.67 5.21
N LEU A 29 -7.03 1.07 4.45
CA LEU A 29 -7.15 0.86 3.00
C LEU A 29 -7.14 -0.62 2.66
N CYS A 30 -8.10 -1.08 1.87
CA CYS A 30 -8.13 -2.43 1.32
C CYS A 30 -7.82 -2.42 -0.19
N LEU A 31 -6.71 -3.06 -0.55
CA LEU A 31 -6.22 -3.29 -1.92
C LEU A 31 -6.20 -4.79 -2.27
N ASN A 32 -7.08 -5.57 -1.63
CA ASN A 32 -7.09 -7.01 -1.81
C ASN A 32 -7.33 -7.40 -3.28
N ALA A 33 -6.54 -8.34 -3.80
CA ALA A 33 -6.63 -8.82 -5.18
C ALA A 33 -6.62 -7.74 -6.29
N ASN A 34 -6.03 -6.56 -6.04
CA ASN A 34 -6.00 -5.43 -6.99
C ASN A 34 -4.61 -5.13 -7.55
N ILE A 35 -3.53 -5.70 -7.00
CA ILE A 35 -2.16 -5.24 -7.26
C ILE A 35 -1.35 -6.29 -8.04
N ARG A 36 -0.71 -5.86 -9.13
CA ARG A 36 0.38 -6.63 -9.76
C ARG A 36 1.71 -6.31 -9.09
N PHE A 37 2.58 -7.31 -8.95
CA PHE A 37 3.82 -7.22 -8.15
C PHE A 37 4.73 -6.03 -8.53
N ALA A 38 4.83 -5.71 -9.83
CA ALA A 38 5.71 -4.67 -10.35
C ALA A 38 5.30 -3.26 -9.92
N GLU A 39 4.07 -3.13 -9.43
CA GLU A 39 3.38 -1.86 -9.24
C GLU A 39 3.23 -1.50 -7.75
N LEU A 40 3.55 -2.45 -6.86
CA LEU A 40 3.36 -2.29 -5.42
C LEU A 40 4.26 -1.20 -4.83
N SER A 41 5.51 -1.09 -5.27
CA SER A 41 6.43 -0.05 -4.81
C SER A 41 5.91 1.35 -5.16
N GLU A 42 5.37 1.53 -6.36
CA GLU A 42 4.77 2.80 -6.79
C GLU A 42 3.54 3.14 -5.96
N ILE A 43 2.67 2.16 -5.70
CA ILE A 43 1.49 2.31 -4.83
C ILE A 43 1.88 2.75 -3.41
N LEU A 44 2.86 2.09 -2.79
CA LEU A 44 3.26 2.36 -1.40
C LEU A 44 3.81 3.77 -1.20
N ILE A 45 4.46 4.34 -2.21
CA ILE A 45 5.02 5.71 -2.16
C ILE A 45 3.91 6.77 -2.28
N GLN A 46 2.77 6.44 -2.90
CA GLN A 46 1.65 7.36 -3.10
C GLN A 46 0.61 7.31 -1.98
N LEU A 47 0.73 6.38 -1.03
CA LEU A 47 -0.22 6.26 0.08
C LEU A 47 -0.29 7.57 0.90
N PRO A 48 -1.49 8.07 1.20
CA PRO A 48 -1.66 9.16 2.14
C PRO A 48 -1.07 8.80 3.51
N SER A 49 -0.46 9.77 4.19
CA SER A 49 0.11 9.57 5.53
C SER A 49 -0.93 9.25 6.62
N SER A 50 -2.22 9.45 6.33
CA SER A 50 -3.32 9.08 7.23
C SER A 50 -3.57 7.56 7.29
N ILE A 51 -3.14 6.80 6.26
CA ILE A 51 -3.33 5.35 6.20
C ILE A 51 -2.35 4.68 7.15
N GLY A 52 -2.88 4.20 8.27
CA GLY A 52 -2.14 3.43 9.27
C GLY A 52 -2.30 1.92 9.11
N SER A 53 -3.26 1.47 8.30
CA SER A 53 -3.61 0.06 8.11
C SER A 53 -3.86 -0.22 6.63
N LEU A 54 -3.18 -1.25 6.10
CA LEU A 54 -3.22 -1.61 4.68
C LEU A 54 -3.45 -3.12 4.52
N ASP A 55 -4.58 -3.49 3.91
CA ASP A 55 -4.88 -4.87 3.54
C ASP A 55 -4.49 -5.14 2.08
N ILE A 56 -3.42 -5.92 1.89
CA ILE A 56 -2.96 -6.43 0.59
C ILE A 56 -3.17 -7.94 0.45
N SER A 57 -4.08 -8.52 1.24
CA SER A 57 -4.40 -9.94 1.15
C SER A 57 -4.90 -10.34 -0.24
N PHE A 58 -4.81 -11.63 -0.56
CA PHE A 58 -5.19 -12.16 -1.88
C PHE A 58 -4.47 -11.53 -3.09
N ASN A 59 -3.40 -10.78 -2.86
CA ASN A 59 -2.39 -10.49 -3.88
C ASN A 59 -1.37 -11.64 -3.92
N ARG A 60 -0.64 -11.78 -5.03
CA ARG A 60 0.39 -12.81 -5.21
C ARG A 60 1.67 -12.45 -4.45
N LEU A 61 1.58 -12.34 -3.13
CA LEU A 61 2.68 -11.88 -2.26
C LEU A 61 3.90 -12.81 -2.32
N ASN A 62 3.71 -14.07 -2.69
CA ASN A 62 4.77 -15.05 -2.92
C ASN A 62 5.64 -14.73 -4.16
N GLU A 63 5.20 -13.80 -5.02
CA GLU A 63 5.93 -13.34 -6.20
C GLU A 63 6.66 -12.00 -5.94
N LEU A 64 6.65 -11.49 -4.70
CA LEU A 64 7.36 -10.26 -4.35
C LEU A 64 8.87 -10.42 -4.39
N SER A 65 9.56 -9.44 -4.97
CA SER A 65 11.01 -9.33 -4.82
C SER A 65 11.38 -8.94 -3.39
N ALA A 66 12.64 -9.19 -3.03
CA ALA A 66 13.16 -8.79 -1.72
C ALA A 66 13.06 -7.27 -1.49
N GLU A 67 13.25 -6.47 -2.54
CA GLU A 67 13.17 -5.00 -2.48
C GLU A 67 11.76 -4.52 -2.13
N ASN A 68 10.72 -5.11 -2.74
CA ASN A 68 9.34 -4.76 -2.45
C ASN A 68 8.91 -5.21 -1.04
N LEU A 69 9.44 -6.33 -0.55
CA LEU A 69 9.24 -6.77 0.84
C LEU A 69 9.90 -5.81 1.84
N ILE A 70 11.11 -5.34 1.56
CA ILE A 70 11.79 -4.34 2.39
C ILE A 70 11.01 -3.02 2.41
N LEU A 71 10.49 -2.57 1.25
CA LEU A 71 9.65 -1.37 1.18
C LEU A 71 8.36 -1.51 2.00
N LEU A 72 7.67 -2.65 1.90
CA LEU A 72 6.51 -2.96 2.74
C LEU A 72 6.85 -2.90 4.23
N TYR A 73 7.95 -3.55 4.64
CA TYR A 73 8.39 -3.55 6.02
C TYR A 73 8.64 -2.13 6.52
N ARG A 74 9.42 -1.33 5.78
CA ARG A 74 9.72 0.07 6.13
C ARG A 74 8.45 0.93 6.23
N HIS A 75 7.48 0.71 5.36
CA HIS A 75 6.21 1.42 5.40
C HIS A 75 5.41 1.04 6.66
N SER A 76 5.39 -0.25 7.02
CA SER A 76 4.71 -0.75 8.23
C SER A 76 5.37 -0.29 9.54
N THR A 77 6.67 0.02 9.53
CA THR A 77 7.43 0.41 10.73
C THR A 77 7.62 1.91 10.89
N ASN A 78 7.03 2.75 10.04
CA ASN A 78 7.12 4.22 10.18
C ASN A 78 6.26 4.79 11.32
N TYR A 79 5.71 3.92 12.18
CA TYR A 79 5.11 4.26 13.47
C TYR A 79 6.21 4.33 14.56
N ASN A 80 7.06 5.38 14.49
CA ASN A 80 8.00 5.87 15.52
C ASN A 80 9.07 4.91 16.12
N ASP A 81 10.35 5.02 15.70
CA ASP A 81 11.49 5.08 16.65
C ASP A 81 12.83 5.56 15.99
N PRO A 82 13.48 6.65 16.47
CA PRO A 82 14.83 7.07 16.09
C PRO A 82 16.00 6.20 16.61
N GLN A 83 15.77 5.05 17.26
CA GLN A 83 16.85 4.28 17.93
C GLN A 83 17.27 2.91 17.34
N SER A 84 16.88 2.51 16.13
CA SER A 84 17.24 1.16 15.61
C SER A 84 18.51 1.05 14.74
N MET A 85 19.51 1.92 14.91
CA MET A 85 20.87 1.65 14.42
C MET A 85 21.89 1.83 15.56
N LEU A 86 21.84 0.90 16.50
CA LEU A 86 23.05 0.27 17.04
C LEU A 86 23.28 -1.01 16.25
#